data_AF-A0A381Y3A1-F1
#
_entry.id   AF-A0A381Y3A1-F1
#
_cell.length_a   1.000
_cell.length_b   1.000
_cell.length_c   1.000
_cell.angle_alpha   90.00
_cell.angle_beta   90.00
_cell.angle_gamma   90.00
#
_symmetry.space_group_name_H-M   'P 1'
#
loop_
_entity.id
_entity.type
_entity.pdbx_description
1 polymer ?
#
loop_
_entity_poly.entity_id
_entity_poly.type
_entity_poly.pdbx_seq_one_letter_code
_entity_poly.pdbx_strand_id
1 'polypeptide(L)'
;MSKKLYQTVIEYINQEIQNGNLTNGDLIPSESQLSKLLGVSIGTIRKAVDKLENINVLYRQHGKGTFISGYGFDNRLLNKLTKKAQNKFTRILLPESNDERVLQAAINISKKKIAQIILLGDETKTSQQLNKLNIAPDVGLKYLDPKDKKLKNIYAEILYKKRKHKGMSLVDAKVMLDDDMVFAMLALENGDVDGVVTGAITPSQTVLSNALRIIGVADNSKLVSSFFLMLFDAKHRIYGGEMIFSDCAMNVNPDADELAEIAKSAYKSAKNYL
;
A
#
# COMPACT_ATOMS: atom_id res chain seq x y z
N MET A 1 0.72 -35.76 -12.24
CA MET A 1 2.00 -35.35 -11.63
C MET A 1 1.94 -35.63 -10.14
N SER A 2 2.97 -36.27 -9.58
CA SER A 2 3.08 -36.51 -8.13
C SER A 2 3.09 -35.18 -7.36
N LYS A 3 2.23 -35.08 -6.34
CA LYS A 3 2.11 -33.90 -5.48
C LYS A 3 3.39 -33.77 -4.64
N LYS A 4 3.97 -32.56 -4.57
CA LYS A 4 5.22 -32.36 -3.83
C LYS A 4 4.92 -32.44 -2.32
N LEU A 5 5.70 -33.22 -1.57
CA LEU A 5 5.44 -33.50 -0.14
C LEU A 5 5.27 -32.25 0.75
N TYR A 6 5.97 -31.15 0.46
CA TYR A 6 5.81 -29.91 1.23
C TYR A 6 4.43 -29.26 1.03
N GLN A 7 3.73 -29.53 -0.08
CA GLN A 7 2.38 -29.04 -0.32
C GLN A 7 1.37 -29.70 0.62
N THR A 8 1.58 -30.98 0.98
CA THR A 8 0.74 -31.68 1.95
C THR A 8 0.79 -31.01 3.33
N VAL A 9 1.96 -30.52 3.73
CA VAL A 9 2.15 -29.79 5.00
C VAL A 9 1.42 -28.44 4.97
N ILE A 10 1.53 -27.72 3.86
CA ILE A 10 0.82 -26.44 3.65
C ILE A 10 -0.69 -26.64 3.71
N GLU A 11 -1.20 -27.69 3.08
CA GLU A 11 -2.62 -28.00 3.09
C GLU A 11 -3.13 -28.40 4.47
N TYR A 12 -2.38 -29.21 5.20
CA TYR A 12 -2.72 -29.55 6.59
C TYR A 12 -2.87 -28.29 7.44
N ILE A 13 -1.88 -27.40 7.44
CA ILE A 13 -1.94 -26.17 8.24
C ILE A 13 -3.10 -25.29 7.79
N ASN A 14 -3.33 -25.16 6.48
CA ASN A 14 -4.47 -24.40 5.96
C ASN A 14 -5.83 -25.02 6.34
N GLN A 15 -5.94 -26.35 6.37
CA GLN A 15 -7.17 -27.04 6.81
C GLN A 15 -7.43 -26.81 8.29
N GLU A 16 -6.41 -26.90 9.15
CA GLU A 16 -6.54 -26.60 10.57
C GLU A 16 -6.99 -25.16 10.81
N ILE A 17 -6.50 -24.20 10.01
CA ILE A 17 -6.95 -22.80 10.05
C ILE A 17 -8.40 -22.68 9.56
N GLN A 18 -8.75 -23.32 8.44
CA GLN A 18 -10.09 -23.27 7.85
C GLN A 18 -11.15 -23.89 8.77
N ASN A 19 -10.80 -24.97 9.47
CA ASN A 19 -11.67 -25.64 10.44
C ASN A 19 -11.77 -24.85 11.77
N GLY A 20 -10.93 -23.83 11.97
CA GLY A 20 -10.88 -23.04 13.19
C GLY A 20 -10.14 -23.69 14.36
N ASN A 21 -9.42 -24.78 14.11
CA ASN A 21 -8.58 -25.48 15.12
C ASN A 21 -7.32 -24.68 15.45
N LEU A 22 -6.82 -23.89 14.48
CA LEU A 22 -5.71 -22.96 14.65
C LEU A 22 -6.17 -21.55 14.27
N THR A 23 -6.04 -20.62 15.20
CA THR A 23 -6.46 -19.23 15.10
C THR A 23 -5.27 -18.28 15.30
N ASN A 24 -5.51 -16.98 15.12
CA ASN A 24 -4.46 -15.96 15.22
C ASN A 24 -3.72 -16.03 16.57
N GLY A 25 -2.39 -16.07 16.51
CA GLY A 25 -1.53 -16.11 17.68
C GLY A 25 -1.35 -17.52 18.27
N ASP A 26 -2.03 -18.53 17.71
CA ASP A 26 -1.84 -19.91 18.15
C ASP A 26 -0.48 -20.42 17.71
N LEU A 27 0.17 -21.14 18.61
CA LEU A 27 1.42 -21.84 18.36
C LEU A 27 1.15 -23.07 17.50
N ILE A 28 1.79 -23.17 16.34
CA ILE A 28 1.73 -24.41 15.55
C ILE A 28 2.64 -25.47 16.16
N PRO A 29 2.36 -26.77 15.93
CA PRO A 29 3.28 -27.82 16.37
C PRO A 29 4.68 -27.58 15.80
N SER A 30 5.71 -27.90 16.59
CA SER A 30 7.11 -27.77 16.20
C SER A 30 7.45 -28.59 14.95
N GLU A 31 8.54 -28.26 14.26
CA GLU A 31 8.95 -28.97 13.03
C GLU A 31 9.11 -30.49 13.25
N SER A 32 9.56 -30.90 14.44
CA SER A 32 9.70 -32.31 14.81
C SER A 32 8.35 -32.99 15.07
N GLN A 33 7.38 -32.29 15.66
CA GLN A 33 6.02 -32.78 15.86
C GLN A 33 5.28 -32.93 14.52
N LEU A 34 5.35 -31.92 13.65
CA LEU A 34 4.75 -31.99 12.32
C LEU A 34 5.38 -33.09 11.45
N SER A 35 6.69 -33.29 11.55
CA SER A 35 7.40 -34.36 10.85
C SER A 35 6.87 -35.74 11.25
N LYS A 36 6.68 -35.99 12.55
CA LYS A 36 6.09 -37.25 13.06
C LYS A 36 4.63 -37.40 12.66
N LEU A 37 3.84 -36.33 12.79
CA LEU A 37 2.40 -36.33 12.50
C LEU A 37 2.11 -36.63 11.03
N LEU A 38 2.87 -36.04 10.12
CA LEU A 38 2.61 -36.10 8.69
C LEU A 38 3.50 -37.11 7.94
N GLY A 39 4.43 -37.76 8.64
CA GLY A 39 5.33 -38.75 8.04
C GLY A 39 6.29 -38.18 6.98
N VAL A 40 6.68 -36.91 7.10
CA VAL A 40 7.57 -36.22 6.15
C VAL A 40 8.85 -35.75 6.82
N SER A 41 9.93 -35.56 6.05
CA SER A 41 11.21 -35.10 6.61
C SER A 41 11.14 -33.68 7.18
N ILE A 42 11.95 -33.38 8.20
CA ILE A 42 12.05 -32.03 8.79
C ILE A 42 12.39 -30.97 7.73
N GLY A 43 13.27 -31.28 6.77
CA GLY A 43 13.56 -30.37 5.65
C GLY A 43 12.33 -30.04 4.78
N THR A 44 11.40 -30.98 4.65
CA THR A 44 10.12 -30.77 3.96
C THR A 44 9.19 -29.87 4.77
N ILE A 45 9.12 -30.07 6.10
CA ILE A 45 8.37 -29.20 7.02
C ILE A 45 8.92 -27.78 6.97
N ARG A 46 10.24 -27.62 7.14
CA ARG A 46 10.90 -26.31 7.14
C ARG A 46 10.63 -25.54 5.86
N LYS A 47 10.74 -26.21 4.70
CA LYS A 47 10.39 -25.61 3.40
C LYS A 47 8.92 -25.17 3.32
N ALA A 48 7.99 -25.92 3.91
CA ALA A 48 6.58 -25.54 3.97
C ALA A 48 6.35 -24.35 4.91
N VAL A 49 6.94 -24.38 6.11
CA VAL A 49 6.89 -23.29 7.10
C VAL A 49 7.48 -22.01 6.51
N ASP A 50 8.66 -22.06 5.89
CA ASP A 50 9.29 -20.91 5.24
C ASP A 50 8.38 -20.34 4.15
N LYS A 51 7.68 -21.17 3.37
CA LYS A 51 6.72 -20.71 2.37
C LYS A 51 5.52 -20.01 3.00
N LEU A 52 4.97 -20.58 4.07
CA LEU A 52 3.85 -20.01 4.81
C LEU A 52 4.24 -18.70 5.52
N GLU A 53 5.46 -18.61 6.05
CA GLU A 53 6.03 -17.39 6.62
C GLU A 53 6.23 -16.31 5.55
N ASN A 54 6.75 -16.67 4.38
CA ASN A 54 6.92 -15.73 3.26
C ASN A 54 5.61 -15.13 2.75
N ILE A 55 4.48 -15.84 2.91
CA ILE A 55 3.15 -15.33 2.57
C ILE A 55 2.39 -14.79 3.80
N ASN A 56 3.08 -14.63 4.93
CA ASN A 56 2.56 -14.13 6.20
C ASN A 56 1.38 -14.92 6.76
N VAL A 57 1.30 -16.23 6.50
CA VAL A 57 0.37 -17.15 7.19
C VAL A 57 0.94 -17.53 8.56
N LEU A 58 2.26 -17.63 8.67
CA LEU A 58 2.97 -17.89 9.91
C LEU A 58 3.96 -16.77 10.23
N TYR A 59 4.33 -16.63 11.50
CA TYR A 59 5.51 -15.86 11.93
C TYR A 59 6.29 -16.61 12.99
N ARG A 60 7.61 -16.40 13.04
CA ARG A 60 8.50 -16.99 14.05
C ARG A 60 8.80 -16.00 15.17
N GLN A 61 8.79 -16.48 16.40
CA GLN A 61 9.37 -15.77 17.56
C GLN A 61 10.53 -16.58 18.12
N HIS A 62 11.71 -15.96 18.18
CA HIS A 62 12.92 -16.61 18.64
C HIS A 62 12.74 -17.20 20.05
N GLY A 63 13.08 -18.47 20.22
CA GLY A 63 12.91 -19.22 21.48
C GLY A 63 11.47 -19.56 21.87
N LYS A 64 10.45 -19.06 21.15
CA LYS A 64 9.03 -19.26 21.49
C LYS A 64 8.28 -20.13 20.48
N GLY A 65 8.75 -20.22 19.24
CA GLY A 65 8.21 -21.12 18.22
C GLY A 65 7.65 -20.40 17.00
N THR A 66 6.76 -21.08 16.28
CA THR A 66 6.11 -20.57 15.06
C THR A 66 4.62 -20.44 15.33
N PHE A 67 4.03 -19.32 14.95
CA PHE A 67 2.67 -18.94 15.30
C PHE A 67 1.87 -18.65 14.05
N ILE A 68 0.55 -18.81 14.13
CA ILE A 68 -0.38 -18.32 13.10
C ILE A 68 -0.34 -16.81 13.11
N SER A 69 0.03 -16.22 11.97
CA SER A 69 -0.05 -14.78 11.74
C SER A 69 -1.49 -14.33 11.71
N GLY A 70 -1.73 -13.10 12.17
CA GLY A 70 -3.06 -12.55 12.40
C GLY A 70 -3.91 -12.21 11.20
N TYR A 71 -3.81 -12.98 10.12
CA TYR A 71 -4.72 -12.91 9.00
C TYR A 71 -5.14 -14.33 8.58
N GLY A 72 -6.28 -14.80 9.11
CA GLY A 72 -7.11 -15.85 8.52
C GLY A 72 -7.81 -15.40 7.23
N PHE A 73 -7.16 -14.53 6.46
CA PHE A 73 -7.60 -14.04 5.18
C PHE A 73 -6.83 -14.78 4.09
N ASP A 74 -7.51 -15.05 2.98
CA ASP A 74 -6.83 -15.51 1.78
C ASP A 74 -5.97 -14.36 1.22
N ASN A 75 -4.70 -14.31 1.64
CA ASN A 75 -3.74 -13.29 1.20
C ASN A 75 -3.37 -13.42 -0.29
N ARG A 76 -3.96 -14.34 -1.06
CA ARG A 76 -3.69 -14.51 -2.50
C ARG A 76 -3.89 -13.21 -3.26
N LEU A 77 -4.96 -12.46 -2.97
CA LEU A 77 -5.22 -11.20 -3.66
C LEU A 77 -4.14 -10.16 -3.38
N LEU A 78 -3.84 -9.90 -2.10
CA LEU A 78 -2.78 -8.95 -1.71
C LEU A 78 -1.42 -9.37 -2.27
N ASN A 79 -1.13 -10.67 -2.31
CA ASN A 79 0.09 -11.20 -2.93
C ASN A 79 0.11 -10.99 -4.45
N LYS A 80 -1.03 -11.21 -5.14
CA LYS A 80 -1.19 -10.93 -6.58
C LYS A 80 -0.96 -9.44 -6.87
N LEU A 81 -1.57 -8.55 -6.08
CA LEU A 81 -1.39 -7.11 -6.20
C LEU A 81 0.04 -6.68 -5.90
N THR A 82 0.66 -7.24 -4.86
CA THR A 82 2.06 -6.99 -4.51
C THR A 82 2.99 -7.37 -5.66
N LYS A 83 2.81 -8.55 -6.26
CA LYS A 83 3.60 -8.99 -7.43
C LYS A 83 3.40 -8.08 -8.64
N LYS A 84 2.17 -7.66 -8.90
CA LYS A 84 1.85 -6.72 -9.98
C LYS A 84 2.54 -5.37 -9.76
N ALA A 85 2.56 -4.89 -8.52
CA ALA A 85 3.27 -3.66 -8.13
C ALA A 85 4.79 -3.82 -8.30
N GLN A 86 5.38 -4.91 -7.79
CA GLN A 86 6.81 -5.23 -7.95
C GLN A 86 7.24 -5.26 -9.41
N ASN A 87 6.43 -5.85 -10.29
CA ASN A 87 6.73 -5.92 -11.72
C ASN A 87 6.69 -4.55 -12.41
N LYS A 88 5.80 -3.65 -11.97
CA LYS A 88 5.69 -2.29 -12.52
C LYS A 88 6.72 -1.33 -11.92
N PHE A 89 7.11 -1.57 -10.67
CA PHE A 89 8.08 -0.81 -9.88
C PHE A 89 7.85 0.72 -9.93
N THR A 90 6.58 1.10 -9.77
CA THR A 90 6.06 2.47 -9.84
C THR A 90 6.78 3.42 -8.84
N ARG A 91 6.97 4.69 -9.21
CA ARG A 91 7.52 5.74 -8.33
C ARG A 91 6.42 6.32 -7.43
N ILE A 92 6.51 6.11 -6.12
CA ILE A 92 5.50 6.57 -5.16
C ILE A 92 6.11 7.60 -4.21
N LEU A 93 5.52 8.80 -4.17
CA LEU A 93 5.88 9.87 -3.25
C LEU A 93 5.14 9.73 -1.92
N LEU A 94 5.89 9.81 -0.81
CA LEU A 94 5.36 9.90 0.55
C LEU A 94 5.79 11.25 1.13
N PRO A 95 4.91 12.26 1.16
CA PRO A 95 5.30 13.62 1.57
C PRO A 95 5.47 13.78 3.08
N GLU A 96 4.85 12.92 3.89
CA GLU A 96 4.83 13.00 5.35
C GLU A 96 6.01 12.22 5.98
N SER A 97 7.21 12.38 5.43
CA SER A 97 8.41 11.58 5.78
C SER A 97 8.89 11.73 7.23
N ASN A 98 8.42 12.76 7.94
CA ASN A 98 8.69 12.97 9.36
C ASN A 98 7.85 12.06 10.28
N ASP A 99 6.80 11.42 9.76
CA ASP A 99 5.99 10.46 10.53
C ASP A 99 6.66 9.07 10.53
N GLU A 100 6.83 8.49 11.73
CA GLU A 100 7.51 7.21 11.88
C GLU A 100 6.80 6.07 11.14
N ARG A 101 5.46 6.06 11.08
CA ARG A 101 4.70 5.00 10.38
C ARG A 101 4.96 5.07 8.88
N VAL A 102 5.02 6.28 8.33
CA VAL A 102 5.35 6.53 6.92
C VAL A 102 6.78 6.07 6.62
N LEU A 103 7.74 6.40 7.49
CA LEU A 103 9.13 6.01 7.34
C LEU A 103 9.32 4.48 7.41
N GLN A 104 8.66 3.81 8.37
CA GLN A 104 8.67 2.34 8.45
C GLN A 104 8.04 1.68 7.23
N ALA A 105 6.93 2.22 6.72
CA ALA A 105 6.30 1.74 5.49
C ALA A 105 7.24 1.91 4.28
N ALA A 106 7.87 3.07 4.13
CA ALA A 106 8.83 3.37 3.07
C ALA A 106 9.95 2.32 3.01
N ILE A 107 10.55 2.02 4.17
CA ILE A 107 11.63 1.05 4.31
C ILE A 107 11.17 -0.36 3.95
N ASN A 108 10.00 -0.76 4.44
CA ASN A 108 9.45 -2.09 4.16
C ASN A 108 9.12 -2.28 2.68
N ILE A 109 8.50 -1.27 2.05
CA ILE A 109 8.18 -1.28 0.62
C ILE A 109 9.46 -1.35 -0.21
N SER A 110 10.48 -0.57 0.15
CA SER A 110 11.75 -0.53 -0.56
C SER A 110 12.55 -1.84 -0.43
N LYS A 111 12.67 -2.38 0.80
CA LYS A 111 13.32 -3.69 1.05
C LYS A 111 12.65 -4.82 0.26
N LYS A 112 11.32 -4.80 0.17
CA LYS A 112 10.53 -5.77 -0.60
C LYS A 112 10.45 -5.46 -2.09
N LYS A 113 11.08 -4.36 -2.56
CA LYS A 113 11.07 -3.88 -3.95
C LYS A 113 9.67 -3.75 -4.55
N ILE A 114 8.68 -3.33 -3.75
CA ILE A 114 7.29 -3.23 -4.19
C ILE A 114 7.07 -2.00 -5.08
N ALA A 115 7.77 -0.91 -4.79
CA ALA A 115 7.73 0.35 -5.53
C ALA A 115 9.05 1.11 -5.30
N GLN A 116 9.39 2.04 -6.19
CA GLN A 116 10.44 3.02 -5.91
C GLN A 116 9.85 4.09 -4.98
N ILE A 117 10.24 4.05 -3.70
CA ILE A 117 9.80 5.08 -2.75
C ILE A 117 10.62 6.35 -2.92
N ILE A 118 9.91 7.47 -2.96
CA ILE A 118 10.43 8.83 -2.96
C ILE A 118 9.86 9.51 -1.73
N LEU A 119 10.73 10.11 -0.91
CA LEU A 119 10.34 10.90 0.24
C LEU A 119 10.44 12.38 -0.08
N LEU A 120 9.53 13.19 0.45
CA LEU A 120 9.69 14.64 0.42
C LEU A 120 10.58 15.08 1.59
N GLY A 121 11.58 15.90 1.33
CA GLY A 121 12.44 16.49 2.36
C GLY A 121 13.93 16.28 2.12
N ASP A 122 14.69 16.38 3.21
CA ASP A 122 16.15 16.42 3.21
C ASP A 122 16.73 15.02 3.51
N GLU A 123 17.41 14.46 2.52
CA GLU A 123 18.08 13.15 2.60
C GLU A 123 19.00 13.02 3.82
N THR A 124 19.70 14.10 4.19
CA THR A 124 20.63 14.08 5.32
C THR A 124 19.89 13.91 6.66
N LYS A 125 18.75 14.59 6.82
CA LYS A 125 17.92 14.49 8.03
C LYS A 125 17.27 13.13 8.15
N THR A 126 16.71 12.60 7.06
CA THR A 126 16.12 11.27 7.05
C THR A 126 17.19 10.21 7.35
N SER A 127 18.39 10.32 6.77
CA SER A 127 19.50 9.41 7.07
C SER A 127 19.89 9.41 8.55
N GLN A 128 19.89 10.58 9.20
CA GLN A 128 20.12 10.67 10.64
C GLN A 128 19.01 9.99 11.46
N GLN A 129 17.75 10.12 11.06
CA GLN A 129 16.62 9.43 11.69
C GLN A 129 16.71 7.91 11.52
N LEU A 130 17.07 7.44 10.32
CA LEU A 130 17.27 6.01 10.03
C LEU A 130 18.38 5.40 10.89
N ASN A 131 19.49 6.13 11.06
CA ASN A 131 20.58 5.71 11.93
C ASN A 131 20.15 5.58 13.40
N LYS A 132 19.34 6.53 13.91
CA LYS A 132 18.78 6.44 15.27
C LYS A 132 17.89 5.23 15.47
N LEU A 133 17.23 4.77 14.41
CA LEU A 133 16.36 3.60 14.41
C LEU A 133 17.10 2.28 14.10
N ASN A 134 18.44 2.29 14.02
CA ASN A 134 19.28 1.15 13.65
C ASN A 134 18.92 0.53 12.28
N ILE A 135 18.48 1.36 11.34
CA ILE A 135 18.11 0.92 9.99
C ILE A 135 19.28 1.21 9.04
N ALA A 136 19.63 0.23 8.21
CA ALA A 136 20.71 0.38 7.25
C ALA A 136 20.49 1.60 6.33
N PRO A 137 21.54 2.39 6.04
CA PRO A 137 21.42 3.63 5.27
C PRO A 137 21.07 3.38 3.79
N ASP A 138 21.51 2.26 3.20
CA ASP A 138 21.24 1.92 1.80
C ASP A 138 19.95 1.10 1.64
N VAL A 139 18.83 1.73 1.94
CA VAL A 139 17.49 1.16 1.72
C VAL A 139 16.91 1.51 0.35
N GLY A 140 17.68 2.13 -0.56
CA GLY A 140 17.22 2.47 -1.91
C GLY A 140 16.13 3.55 -2.01
N LEU A 141 15.97 4.36 -0.96
CA LEU A 141 15.03 5.48 -0.94
C LEU A 141 15.55 6.62 -1.84
N LYS A 142 14.62 7.34 -2.46
CA LYS A 142 14.91 8.56 -3.23
C LYS A 142 14.26 9.76 -2.55
N TYR A 143 14.66 10.96 -2.93
CA TYR A 143 14.22 12.19 -2.28
C TYR A 143 13.85 13.25 -3.29
N LEU A 144 12.83 14.04 -2.97
CA LEU A 144 12.55 15.33 -3.59
C LEU A 144 12.70 16.40 -2.53
N ASP A 145 13.57 17.38 -2.78
CA ASP A 145 13.77 18.50 -1.86
C ASP A 145 12.81 19.64 -2.23
N PRO A 146 11.84 20.00 -1.35
CA PRO A 146 10.95 21.14 -1.58
C PRO A 146 11.71 22.48 -1.63
N LYS A 147 12.98 22.53 -1.22
CA LYS A 147 13.84 23.73 -1.34
C LYS A 147 14.55 23.85 -2.67
N ASP A 148 14.45 22.85 -3.56
CA ASP A 148 15.02 22.93 -4.90
C ASP A 148 14.34 24.05 -5.69
N LYS A 149 15.09 25.15 -5.91
CA LYS A 149 14.62 26.33 -6.64
C LYS A 149 14.24 26.01 -8.09
N LYS A 150 14.90 25.05 -8.73
CA LYS A 150 14.61 24.67 -10.11
C LYS A 150 13.25 23.97 -10.17
N LEU A 151 13.02 22.97 -9.31
CA LEU A 151 11.71 22.30 -9.22
C LEU A 151 10.60 23.26 -8.84
N LYS A 152 10.82 24.12 -7.83
CA LYS A 152 9.85 25.16 -7.45
C LYS A 152 9.47 26.07 -8.62
N ASN A 153 10.42 26.51 -9.42
CA ASN A 153 10.10 27.34 -10.59
C ASN A 153 9.29 26.57 -11.64
N ILE A 154 9.64 25.31 -11.93
CA ILE A 154 8.89 24.46 -12.87
C ILE A 154 7.44 24.27 -12.38
N TYR A 155 7.27 23.90 -11.12
CA TYR A 155 5.95 23.65 -10.55
C TYR A 155 5.10 24.92 -10.43
N ALA A 156 5.72 26.07 -10.16
CA ALA A 156 5.01 27.36 -10.09
C ALA A 156 4.42 27.73 -11.44
N GLU A 157 5.16 27.48 -12.53
CA GLU A 157 4.69 27.69 -13.90
C GLU A 157 3.51 26.77 -14.24
N ILE A 158 3.56 25.50 -13.83
CA ILE A 158 2.45 24.54 -14.03
C ILE A 158 1.19 25.03 -13.29
N LEU A 159 1.33 25.36 -12.01
CA LEU A 159 0.22 25.82 -11.18
C LEU A 159 -0.38 27.13 -11.71
N TYR A 160 0.47 28.09 -12.07
CA TYR A 160 0.06 29.36 -12.68
C TYR A 160 -0.71 29.13 -13.99
N LYS A 161 -0.17 28.32 -14.91
CA LYS A 161 -0.85 28.01 -16.18
C LYS A 161 -2.23 27.41 -15.97
N LYS A 162 -2.38 26.50 -15.00
CA LYS A 162 -3.67 25.89 -14.64
C LYS A 162 -4.64 26.91 -14.04
N ARG A 163 -4.18 27.87 -13.25
CA ARG A 163 -5.06 28.72 -12.41
C ARG A 163 -5.07 30.21 -12.76
N LYS A 164 -4.35 30.65 -13.79
CA LYS A 164 -4.36 32.05 -14.25
C LYS A 164 -5.77 32.58 -14.56
N HIS A 165 -6.64 31.72 -15.08
CA HIS A 165 -8.04 32.07 -15.38
C HIS A 165 -8.89 32.32 -14.13
N LYS A 166 -8.41 31.91 -12.94
CA LYS A 166 -9.00 32.20 -11.63
C LYS A 166 -8.30 33.38 -10.91
N GLY A 167 -7.47 34.15 -11.61
CA GLY A 167 -6.79 35.33 -11.06
C GLY A 167 -5.49 35.06 -10.31
N MET A 168 -4.94 33.84 -10.38
CA MET A 168 -3.66 33.52 -9.74
C MET A 168 -2.49 34.18 -10.48
N SER A 169 -1.61 34.88 -9.75
CA SER A 169 -0.33 35.35 -10.28
C SER A 169 0.77 34.30 -10.14
N LEU A 170 1.88 34.45 -10.89
CA LEU A 170 3.05 33.57 -10.73
C LEU A 170 3.69 33.70 -9.34
N VAL A 171 3.60 34.87 -8.71
CA VAL A 171 4.10 35.10 -7.34
C VAL A 171 3.28 34.27 -6.35
N ASP A 172 1.95 34.29 -6.46
CA ASP A 172 1.07 33.48 -5.62
C ASP A 172 1.36 31.98 -5.79
N ALA A 173 1.57 31.53 -7.04
CA ALA A 173 1.90 30.14 -7.33
C ALA A 173 3.21 29.70 -6.66
N LYS A 174 4.22 30.60 -6.59
CA LYS A 174 5.48 30.33 -5.88
C LYS A 174 5.28 30.25 -4.37
N VAL A 175 4.46 31.13 -3.79
CA VAL A 175 4.15 31.10 -2.35
C VAL A 175 3.42 29.80 -1.98
N MET A 176 2.51 29.33 -2.83
CA MET A 176 1.78 28.07 -2.59
C MET A 176 2.68 26.83 -2.55
N LEU A 177 3.87 26.87 -3.16
CA LEU A 177 4.84 25.76 -3.13
C LEU A 177 5.62 25.65 -1.82
N ASP A 178 5.36 26.51 -0.85
CA ASP A 178 5.83 26.32 0.52
C ASP A 178 4.96 25.29 1.28
N ASP A 179 3.79 24.92 0.73
CA ASP A 179 3.00 23.79 1.19
C ASP A 179 3.49 22.48 0.55
N ASP A 180 3.98 21.56 1.38
CA ASP A 180 4.48 20.24 0.98
C ASP A 180 3.44 19.43 0.18
N MET A 181 2.15 19.58 0.49
CA MET A 181 1.08 18.91 -0.25
C MET A 181 0.89 19.49 -1.65
N VAL A 182 0.99 20.82 -1.79
CA VAL A 182 0.95 21.47 -3.11
C VAL A 182 2.15 21.03 -3.95
N PHE A 183 3.34 21.02 -3.34
CA PHE A 183 4.56 20.53 -3.99
C PHE A 183 4.42 19.07 -4.45
N ALA A 184 3.92 18.19 -3.57
CA ALA A 184 3.72 16.77 -3.88
C ALA A 184 2.73 16.54 -5.03
N MET A 185 1.62 17.28 -5.07
CA MET A 185 0.66 17.19 -6.16
C MET A 185 1.23 17.72 -7.48
N LEU A 186 2.07 18.76 -7.43
CA LEU A 186 2.73 19.27 -8.63
C LEU A 186 3.84 18.34 -9.13
N ALA A 187 4.53 17.63 -8.23
CA ALA A 187 5.46 16.57 -8.61
C ALA A 187 4.75 15.42 -9.35
N LEU A 188 3.54 15.06 -8.91
CA LEU A 188 2.70 14.09 -9.61
C LEU A 188 2.24 14.62 -10.98
N GLU A 189 1.73 15.85 -11.02
CA GLU A 189 1.27 16.49 -12.26
C GLU A 189 2.40 16.62 -13.30
N ASN A 190 3.62 16.95 -12.87
CA ASN A 190 4.78 17.07 -13.74
C ASN A 190 5.34 15.71 -14.20
N GLY A 191 4.90 14.59 -13.60
CA GLY A 191 5.36 13.24 -13.92
C GLY A 191 6.70 12.86 -13.27
N ASP A 192 7.14 13.59 -12.24
CA ASP A 192 8.34 13.24 -11.46
C ASP A 192 8.09 11.99 -10.60
N VAL A 193 6.83 11.75 -10.25
CA VAL A 193 6.33 10.56 -9.57
C VAL A 193 5.07 10.05 -10.25
N ASP A 194 4.72 8.78 -10.01
CA ASP A 194 3.58 8.11 -10.65
C ASP A 194 2.37 7.97 -9.70
N GLY A 195 2.55 8.32 -8.42
CA GLY A 195 1.50 8.32 -7.41
C GLY A 195 1.97 8.96 -6.10
N VAL A 196 1.00 9.43 -5.30
CA VAL A 196 1.23 10.05 -4.00
C VAL A 196 0.38 9.32 -2.96
N VAL A 197 0.96 8.98 -1.82
CA VAL A 197 0.24 8.44 -0.66
C VAL A 197 0.53 9.34 0.55
N THR A 198 -0.54 9.88 1.13
CA THR A 198 -0.49 10.87 2.23
C THR A 198 -1.74 10.72 3.11
N GLY A 199 -1.82 11.49 4.19
CA GLY A 199 -2.97 11.53 5.09
C GLY A 199 -2.73 10.82 6.42
N ALA A 200 -1.48 10.46 6.73
CA ALA A 200 -1.10 9.92 8.03
C ALA A 200 -1.20 10.98 9.13
N ILE A 201 -0.84 12.22 8.80
CA ILE A 201 -0.90 13.39 9.70
C ILE A 201 -1.66 14.58 9.08
N THR A 202 -1.90 14.55 7.78
CA THR A 202 -2.68 15.56 7.07
C THR A 202 -4.16 15.18 7.01
N PRO A 203 -5.10 16.09 7.35
CA PRO A 203 -6.53 15.81 7.26
C PRO A 203 -6.99 15.45 5.83
N SER A 204 -7.89 14.47 5.70
CA SER A 204 -8.40 13.99 4.41
C SER A 204 -8.98 15.10 3.53
N GLN A 205 -9.68 16.06 4.12
CA GLN A 205 -10.25 17.21 3.38
C GLN A 205 -9.15 18.05 2.71
N THR A 206 -8.02 18.27 3.40
CA THR A 206 -6.87 19.02 2.87
C THR A 206 -6.20 18.26 1.73
N VAL A 207 -6.02 16.94 1.88
CA VAL A 207 -5.47 16.07 0.84
C VAL A 207 -6.34 16.11 -0.42
N LEU A 208 -7.64 15.87 -0.27
CA LEU A 208 -8.59 15.79 -1.38
C LEU A 208 -8.76 17.14 -2.08
N SER A 209 -8.86 18.23 -1.31
CA SER A 209 -8.96 19.59 -1.87
C SER A 209 -7.74 19.92 -2.73
N ASN A 210 -6.52 19.61 -2.25
CA ASN A 210 -5.30 19.82 -3.03
C ASN A 210 -5.24 18.94 -4.29
N ALA A 211 -5.56 17.66 -4.17
CA ALA A 211 -5.56 16.73 -5.29
C ALA A 211 -6.55 17.17 -6.38
N LEU A 212 -7.80 17.48 -6.03
CA LEU A 212 -8.82 17.95 -6.97
C LEU A 212 -8.46 19.32 -7.57
N ARG A 213 -7.82 20.20 -6.79
CA ARG A 213 -7.43 21.54 -7.25
C ARG A 213 -6.31 21.52 -8.30
N ILE A 214 -5.40 20.54 -8.22
CA ILE A 214 -4.16 20.49 -9.01
C ILE A 214 -4.23 19.40 -10.08
N ILE A 215 -4.57 18.17 -9.70
CA ILE A 215 -4.69 17.01 -10.59
C ILE A 215 -6.06 17.00 -11.28
N GLY A 216 -7.13 17.18 -10.50
CA GLY A 216 -8.50 17.11 -10.99
C GLY A 216 -9.05 15.69 -11.08
N VAL A 217 -10.12 15.54 -11.86
CA VAL A 217 -10.77 14.25 -12.17
C VAL A 217 -10.19 13.66 -13.46
N ALA A 218 -10.33 12.35 -13.64
CA ALA A 218 -9.95 11.69 -14.88
C ALA A 218 -10.78 12.21 -16.08
N ASP A 219 -10.22 12.12 -17.28
CA ASP A 219 -10.94 12.48 -18.50
C ASP A 219 -12.26 11.70 -18.62
N ASN A 220 -13.34 12.42 -18.91
CA ASN A 220 -14.71 11.90 -18.99
C ASN A 220 -15.28 11.39 -17.65
N SER A 221 -14.70 11.78 -16.51
CA SER A 221 -15.30 11.66 -15.19
C SER A 221 -15.75 13.04 -14.70
N LYS A 222 -16.89 13.09 -14.01
CA LYS A 222 -17.40 14.29 -13.32
C LYS A 222 -17.00 14.31 -11.85
N LEU A 223 -16.76 13.16 -11.23
CA LEU A 223 -16.44 13.06 -9.80
C LEU A 223 -15.36 12.02 -9.48
N VAL A 224 -14.83 12.10 -8.26
CA VAL A 224 -14.00 11.06 -7.65
C VAL A 224 -14.83 10.31 -6.61
N SER A 225 -14.77 8.98 -6.63
CA SER A 225 -15.40 8.12 -5.62
C SER A 225 -14.35 7.32 -4.85
N SER A 226 -14.65 6.96 -3.60
CA SER A 226 -13.83 6.00 -2.86
C SER A 226 -14.26 4.58 -3.14
N PHE A 227 -13.40 3.63 -2.81
CA PHE A 227 -13.82 2.26 -2.66
C PHE A 227 -13.04 1.54 -1.56
N PHE A 228 -13.68 0.55 -0.95
CA PHE A 228 -13.05 -0.41 -0.06
C PHE A 228 -13.00 -1.78 -0.75
N LEU A 229 -11.84 -2.43 -0.66
CA LEU A 229 -11.67 -3.82 -1.07
C LEU A 229 -12.00 -4.71 0.13
N MET A 230 -13.12 -5.42 0.03
CA MET A 230 -13.62 -6.29 1.08
C MET A 230 -13.04 -7.70 0.88
N LEU A 231 -12.20 -8.11 1.84
CA LEU A 231 -11.74 -9.49 1.98
C LEU A 231 -12.52 -10.12 3.12
N PHE A 232 -12.97 -11.36 2.96
CA PHE A 232 -13.70 -12.08 4.00
C PHE A 232 -12.85 -13.22 4.55
N ASP A 233 -12.82 -13.34 5.88
CA ASP A 233 -12.22 -14.49 6.55
C ASP A 233 -13.09 -15.75 6.34
N ALA A 234 -12.61 -16.90 6.82
CA ALA A 234 -13.32 -18.17 6.68
C ALA A 234 -14.77 -18.16 7.22
N LYS A 235 -15.03 -17.42 8.31
CA LYS A 235 -16.36 -17.34 8.95
C LYS A 235 -17.32 -16.46 8.15
N HIS A 236 -16.80 -15.46 7.46
CA HIS A 236 -17.58 -14.47 6.71
C HIS A 236 -17.66 -14.75 5.20
N ARG A 237 -17.09 -15.87 4.70
CA ARG A 237 -17.20 -16.29 3.29
C ARG A 237 -18.64 -16.49 2.80
N ILE A 238 -19.60 -16.65 3.71
CA ILE A 238 -21.03 -16.72 3.36
C ILE A 238 -21.53 -15.46 2.64
N TYR A 239 -20.87 -14.31 2.85
CA TYR A 239 -21.21 -13.04 2.19
C TYR A 239 -20.66 -12.95 0.76
N GLY A 240 -19.82 -13.89 0.33
CA GLY A 240 -19.28 -13.97 -1.01
C GLY A 240 -17.76 -14.04 -1.07
N GLY A 241 -17.22 -13.86 -2.28
CA GLY A 241 -15.80 -13.73 -2.54
C GLY A 241 -15.28 -12.32 -2.26
N GLU A 242 -14.16 -11.96 -2.88
CA GLU A 242 -13.60 -10.62 -2.79
C GLU A 242 -14.56 -9.61 -3.44
N MET A 243 -14.85 -8.48 -2.77
CA MET A 243 -15.83 -7.49 -3.25
C MET A 243 -15.27 -6.06 -3.20
N ILE A 244 -15.89 -5.18 -3.97
CA ILE A 244 -15.67 -3.74 -3.88
C ILE A 244 -16.94 -3.07 -3.34
N PHE A 245 -16.80 -2.29 -2.28
CA PHE A 245 -17.83 -1.37 -1.79
C PHE A 245 -17.47 0.05 -2.20
N SER A 246 -18.38 0.75 -2.87
CA SER A 246 -18.19 2.11 -3.39
C SER A 246 -19.55 2.81 -3.49
N ASP A 247 -19.72 4.09 -3.14
CA ASP A 247 -18.78 5.01 -2.50
C ASP A 247 -19.01 5.07 -0.99
N CYS A 248 -17.94 4.98 -0.20
CA CYS A 248 -18.04 4.88 1.25
C CYS A 248 -17.43 6.08 2.01
N ALA A 249 -16.85 7.06 1.32
CA ALA A 249 -16.09 8.12 1.98
C ALA A 249 -16.13 9.50 1.29
N MET A 250 -16.48 9.59 0.01
CA MET A 250 -16.36 10.83 -0.75
C MET A 250 -17.70 11.57 -0.91
N ASN A 251 -18.69 10.91 -1.51
CA ASN A 251 -19.94 11.55 -1.92
C ASN A 251 -21.05 11.20 -0.91
N VAL A 252 -21.51 12.20 -0.14
CA VAL A 252 -22.42 12.01 1.00
C VAL A 252 -23.84 11.64 0.57
N ASN A 253 -24.35 12.27 -0.48
CA ASN A 253 -25.71 12.05 -0.98
C ASN A 253 -25.74 12.16 -2.51
N PRO A 254 -25.16 11.16 -3.23
CA PRO A 254 -25.06 11.22 -4.67
C PRO A 254 -26.43 11.11 -5.34
N ASP A 255 -26.65 11.89 -6.39
CA ASP A 255 -27.85 11.75 -7.24
C ASP A 255 -27.77 10.51 -8.16
N ALA A 256 -28.78 10.31 -9.01
CA ALA A 256 -28.85 9.15 -9.89
C ALA A 256 -27.71 9.10 -10.94
N ASP A 257 -27.29 10.25 -11.47
CA ASP A 257 -26.21 10.34 -12.45
C ASP A 257 -24.86 10.10 -11.78
N GLU A 258 -24.66 10.67 -10.59
CA GLU A 258 -23.47 10.48 -9.76
C GLU A 258 -23.33 9.01 -9.32
N LEU A 259 -24.43 8.36 -8.89
CA LEU A 259 -24.45 6.93 -8.57
C LEU A 259 -24.09 6.06 -9.78
N ALA A 260 -24.60 6.39 -10.97
CA ALA A 260 -24.24 5.68 -12.18
C ALA A 260 -22.74 5.83 -12.52
N GLU A 261 -22.15 6.98 -12.23
CA GLU A 261 -20.72 7.21 -12.39
C GLU A 261 -19.89 6.46 -11.35
N ILE A 262 -20.29 6.49 -10.07
CA ILE A 262 -19.68 5.70 -8.99
C ILE A 262 -19.66 4.22 -9.35
N ALA A 263 -20.78 3.68 -9.85
CA ALA A 263 -20.88 2.29 -10.28
C ALA A 263 -19.92 1.95 -11.44
N LYS A 264 -19.81 2.83 -12.44
CA LYS A 264 -18.86 2.66 -13.56
C LYS A 264 -17.41 2.67 -13.07
N SER A 265 -17.07 3.58 -12.15
CA SER A 265 -15.74 3.67 -11.55
C SER A 265 -15.42 2.44 -10.70
N ALA A 266 -16.37 1.97 -9.88
CA ALA A 266 -16.25 0.75 -9.10
C ALA A 266 -16.02 -0.48 -9.98
N TYR A 267 -16.74 -0.61 -11.11
CA TYR A 267 -16.55 -1.68 -12.08
C TYR A 267 -15.13 -1.68 -12.69
N LYS A 268 -14.62 -0.50 -13.07
CA LYS A 268 -13.23 -0.35 -13.59
C LYS A 268 -12.21 -0.76 -12.54
N SER A 269 -12.39 -0.36 -11.27
CA SER A 269 -11.54 -0.77 -10.15
C SER A 269 -11.60 -2.28 -9.94
N ALA A 270 -12.80 -2.88 -9.94
CA ALA A 270 -12.97 -4.33 -9.75
C ALA A 270 -12.19 -5.11 -10.81
N LYS A 271 -12.31 -4.74 -12.10
CA LYS A 271 -11.57 -5.37 -13.19
C LYS A 271 -10.04 -5.28 -13.05
N ASN A 272 -9.54 -4.25 -12.37
CA ASN A 272 -8.11 -4.02 -12.18
C ASN A 272 -7.52 -4.74 -10.96
N TYR A 273 -8.33 -4.91 -9.91
CA TYR A 273 -7.87 -5.34 -8.59
C TYR A 273 -8.34 -6.73 -8.17
N LEU A 274 -9.54 -7.16 -8.55
CA LEU A 274 -10.05 -8.53 -8.34
C LEU A 274 -9.49 -9.46 -9.44
#